data_AF-A0A7C6RIS5-F1
#
_entry.id   AF-A0A7C6RIS5-F1
#
_cell.length_a   1.000
_cell.length_b   1.000
_cell.length_c   1.000
_cell.angle_alpha   90.00
_cell.angle_beta   90.00
_cell.angle_gamma   90.00
#
_symmetry.space_group_name_H-M   'P 1'
#
loop_
_entity.id
_entity.type
_entity.pdbx_description
1 polymer ?
#
loop_
_entity_poly.entity_id
_entity_poly.type
_entity_poly.pdbx_seq_one_letter_code
_entity_poly.pdbx_strand_id
1 'polypeptide(L)'
;IAFSGPLRALVSSDTSDWLSGLHRQNYWAIIVLVGLHVSAVLFYAVVKKDNLVRPMITGMKEVEDADAAPAQGGGTVALIVALAITAAVLYVATGSFIEPPPPPPPAAW
;
A
#
# COMPACT_ATOMS: atom_id res chain seq x y z
N ILE A 1 19.28 -10.53 -17.19
CA ILE A 1 19.34 -10.81 -15.73
C ILE A 1 18.38 -9.94 -14.90
N ALA A 2 17.33 -9.35 -15.51
CA ALA A 2 16.39 -8.43 -14.85
C ALA A 2 14.94 -8.96 -14.75
N PHE A 3 14.72 -10.27 -14.93
CA PHE A 3 13.38 -10.87 -14.92
C PHE A 3 12.99 -11.51 -13.58
N SER A 4 13.87 -11.46 -12.57
CA SER A 4 13.63 -12.04 -11.25
C SER A 4 13.94 -11.02 -10.17
N GLY A 5 12.96 -10.72 -9.32
CA GLY A 5 13.11 -9.76 -8.21
C GLY A 5 14.12 -10.24 -7.15
N PRO A 6 14.65 -9.31 -6.32
CA PRO A 6 15.69 -9.60 -5.32
C PRO A 6 15.27 -10.68 -4.31
N LEU A 7 13.96 -10.85 -4.08
CA LEU A 7 13.41 -11.84 -3.16
C LEU A 7 13.16 -13.21 -3.79
N ARG A 8 13.36 -13.39 -5.11
CA ARG A 8 13.05 -14.66 -5.81
C ARG A 8 13.90 -15.83 -5.33
N ALA A 9 15.11 -15.57 -4.84
CA ALA A 9 15.98 -16.60 -4.27
C ALA A 9 15.46 -17.17 -2.94
N LEU A 10 14.56 -16.46 -2.26
CA LEU A 10 14.03 -16.83 -0.94
C LEU A 10 12.76 -17.70 -1.03
N VAL A 11 12.25 -17.96 -2.23
CA VAL A 11 10.96 -18.62 -2.44
C VAL A 11 11.06 -19.69 -3.53
N SER A 12 10.32 -20.79 -3.40
CA SER A 12 10.30 -21.85 -4.42
C SER A 12 9.68 -21.36 -5.75
N SER A 13 10.07 -21.98 -6.86
CA SER A 13 9.48 -21.72 -8.18
C SER A 13 7.96 -21.81 -8.17
N ASP A 14 7.44 -22.87 -7.56
CA ASP A 14 6.02 -23.18 -7.56
C ASP A 14 5.21 -22.11 -6.81
N THR A 15 5.76 -21.62 -5.70
CA THR A 15 5.15 -20.54 -4.92
C THR A 15 5.20 -19.22 -5.70
N SER A 16 6.33 -18.91 -6.35
CA SER A 16 6.48 -17.73 -7.20
C SER A 16 5.46 -17.72 -8.35
N ASP A 17 5.26 -18.86 -9.01
CA ASP A 17 4.32 -19.01 -10.11
C ASP A 17 2.87 -18.91 -9.63
N TRP A 18 2.56 -19.49 -8.47
CA TRP A 18 1.25 -19.36 -7.83
C TRP A 18 0.92 -17.90 -7.47
N LEU A 19 1.85 -17.17 -6.82
CA LEU A 19 1.67 -15.75 -6.52
C LEU A 19 1.47 -14.91 -7.78
N SER A 20 2.21 -15.21 -8.85
CA SER A 20 2.06 -14.52 -10.13
C SER A 20 0.69 -14.77 -10.76
N GLY A 21 0.18 -16.01 -10.64
CA GLY A 21 -1.19 -16.36 -11.03
C GLY A 21 -2.24 -15.61 -10.23
N LEU A 22 -2.10 -15.57 -8.89
CA LEU A 22 -2.99 -14.84 -8.00
C LEU A 22 -3.00 -13.34 -8.33
N HIS A 23 -1.83 -12.73 -8.51
CA HIS A 23 -1.70 -11.31 -8.85
C HIS A 23 -2.46 -10.96 -10.14
N ARG A 24 -2.36 -11.83 -11.15
CA ARG A 24 -3.06 -11.65 -12.42
C ARG A 24 -4.57 -11.76 -12.28
N GLN A 25 -5.06 -12.65 -11.42
CA GLN A 25 -6.50 -12.80 -11.14
C GLN A 25 -7.05 -11.62 -10.32
N ASN A 26 -6.25 -11.12 -9.37
CA ASN A 26 -6.62 -10.02 -8.48
C ASN A 26 -6.99 -8.74 -9.25
N TYR A 27 -6.44 -8.54 -10.44
CA TYR A 27 -6.80 -7.45 -11.33
C TYR A 27 -8.32 -7.34 -11.56
N TRP A 28 -8.99 -8.45 -11.87
CA TRP A 28 -10.44 -8.46 -12.12
C TRP A 28 -11.24 -8.16 -10.85
N ALA A 29 -10.83 -8.72 -9.72
CA ALA A 29 -11.46 -8.44 -8.42
C ALA A 29 -11.36 -6.95 -8.05
N ILE A 30 -10.18 -6.34 -8.22
CA ILE A 30 -9.96 -4.91 -7.98
C ILE A 30 -10.86 -4.06 -8.87
N ILE A 31 -10.97 -4.37 -10.17
CA ILE A 31 -11.84 -3.61 -11.09
C ILE A 31 -13.29 -3.64 -10.61
N VAL A 32 -13.80 -4.80 -10.21
CA VAL A 32 -15.18 -4.93 -9.71
C VAL A 32 -15.37 -4.09 -8.45
N LEU A 33 -14.42 -4.14 -7.50
CA LEU A 33 -14.49 -3.38 -6.26
C LEU A 33 -14.43 -1.86 -6.51
N VAL A 34 -13.55 -1.41 -7.41
CA VAL A 34 -13.45 0.00 -7.81
C VAL A 34 -14.74 0.46 -8.47
N GLY A 35 -15.29 -0.33 -9.39
CA GLY A 35 -16.56 -0.05 -10.04
C GLY A 35 -17.70 0.10 -9.02
N LEU A 36 -17.85 -0.88 -8.12
CA LEU A 36 -18.84 -0.86 -7.04
C LEU A 36 -18.69 0.38 -6.17
N HIS A 37 -17.45 0.73 -5.80
CA HIS A 37 -17.15 1.88 -4.97
C HIS A 37 -17.57 3.19 -5.66
N VAL A 38 -17.15 3.41 -6.91
CA VAL A 38 -17.50 4.62 -7.67
C VAL A 38 -19.02 4.70 -7.89
N SER A 39 -19.67 3.58 -8.20
CA SER A 39 -21.12 3.53 -8.33
C SER A 39 -21.83 3.91 -7.03
N ALA A 40 -21.36 3.46 -5.87
CA ALA A 40 -21.93 3.84 -4.58
C ALA A 40 -21.77 5.35 -4.30
N VAL A 41 -20.59 5.91 -4.57
CA VAL A 41 -20.34 7.36 -4.42
C VAL A 41 -21.25 8.19 -5.33
N LEU A 42 -21.37 7.79 -6.60
CA LEU A 42 -22.26 8.45 -7.56
C LEU A 42 -23.74 8.31 -7.17
N PHE A 43 -24.15 7.14 -6.71
CA PHE A 43 -25.52 6.91 -6.23
C PHE A 43 -25.88 7.85 -5.08
N TYR A 44 -24.98 8.02 -4.10
CA TYR A 44 -25.19 8.97 -3.01
C TYR A 44 -25.23 10.42 -3.50
N ALA A 45 -24.34 10.79 -4.42
CA ALA A 45 -24.30 12.13 -4.98
C ALA A 45 -25.55 12.49 -5.78
N VAL A 46 -26.09 11.55 -6.58
CA VAL A 46 -27.21 11.81 -7.51
C VAL A 46 -28.57 11.51 -6.88
N VAL A 47 -28.73 10.35 -6.23
CA VAL A 47 -30.01 9.88 -5.70
C VAL A 47 -30.25 10.44 -4.30
N LYS A 48 -29.25 10.34 -3.42
CA LYS A 48 -29.35 10.84 -2.04
C LYS A 48 -29.08 12.34 -1.91
N LYS A 49 -28.58 12.98 -2.99
CA LYS A 49 -28.13 14.39 -3.01
C LYS A 49 -27.13 14.73 -1.90
N ASP A 50 -26.44 13.71 -1.37
CA ASP A 50 -25.39 13.86 -0.38
C ASP A 50 -24.05 13.75 -1.10
N ASN A 51 -23.36 14.89 -1.24
CA ASN A 51 -22.11 14.96 -2.00
C ASN A 51 -20.95 14.36 -1.18
N LEU A 52 -20.75 13.06 -1.35
CA LEU A 52 -19.61 12.33 -0.78
C LEU A 52 -18.30 12.54 -1.55
N VAL A 53 -18.34 13.11 -2.76
CA VAL A 53 -17.13 13.35 -3.58
C VAL A 53 -16.27 14.44 -2.96
N ARG A 54 -16.89 15.54 -2.51
CA ARG A 54 -16.19 16.67 -1.89
C ARG A 54 -15.34 16.24 -0.68
N PRO A 55 -15.88 15.55 0.34
CA PRO A 55 -15.08 15.11 1.49
C PRO A 55 -13.97 14.11 1.16
N MET A 56 -14.06 13.36 0.06
CA MET A 56 -12.96 12.48 -0.36
C MET A 56 -11.75 13.25 -0.90
N ILE A 57 -11.97 14.44 -1.46
CA ILE A 57 -10.90 15.30 -1.99
C ILE A 57 -10.38 16.24 -0.90
N THR A 58 -11.30 16.87 -0.15
CA THR A 58 -10.95 17.86 0.87
C THR A 58 -10.59 17.24 2.22
N GLY A 59 -10.94 15.98 2.45
CA GLY A 59 -10.85 15.32 3.77
C GLY A 59 -11.90 15.80 4.77
N MET A 60 -12.77 16.73 4.40
CA MET A 60 -13.70 17.41 5.30
C MET A 60 -15.14 17.25 4.79
N LYS A 61 -16.00 16.60 5.57
CA LYS A 61 -17.45 16.49 5.29
C LYS A 61 -18.19 17.57 6.06
N GLU A 62 -18.93 18.40 5.34
CA GLU A 62 -19.91 19.30 5.95
C GLU A 62 -21.08 18.44 6.46
N VAL A 63 -21.44 18.62 7.73
CA VAL A 63 -22.52 17.90 8.40
C VAL A 63 -23.46 18.93 9.02
N GLU A 64 -24.77 18.75 8.84
CA GLU A 64 -25.79 19.64 9.42
C GLU A 64 -25.96 19.44 10.94
N ASP A 65 -25.35 18.38 11.47
CA ASP A 65 -25.48 17.98 12.86
C ASP A 65 -24.54 18.80 13.76
N ALA A 66 -25.11 19.59 14.66
CA ALA A 66 -24.38 20.53 15.52
C ALA A 66 -23.49 19.83 16.57
N ASP A 67 -23.78 18.55 16.88
CA ASP A 67 -23.02 17.73 17.83
C ASP A 67 -21.89 16.92 17.16
N ALA A 68 -21.68 17.08 15.85
CA ALA A 68 -20.63 16.36 15.14
C ALA A 68 -19.23 16.87 15.52
N ALA A 69 -18.54 16.12 16.38
CA ALA A 69 -17.15 16.38 16.71
C ALA A 69 -16.22 16.01 15.53
N PRO A 70 -15.21 16.84 15.18
CA PRO A 70 -14.26 16.50 14.15
C PRO A 70 -13.47 15.25 14.55
N ALA A 71 -13.11 14.43 13.55
CA ALA A 71 -12.28 13.25 13.77
C ALA A 71 -10.93 13.68 14.37
N GLN A 72 -10.70 13.30 15.62
CA GLN A 72 -9.40 13.48 16.28
C GLN A 72 -8.49 12.37 15.77
N GLY A 73 -7.60 12.68 14.83
CA GLY A 73 -6.64 11.72 14.27
C GLY A 73 -5.75 11.07 15.36
N GLY A 74 -4.98 10.04 14.99
CA GLY A 74 -4.20 9.21 15.93
C GLY A 74 -3.06 9.91 16.72
N GLY A 75 -2.90 11.23 16.57
CA GLY A 75 -1.90 12.02 17.28
C GLY A 75 -0.45 11.75 16.86
N THR A 76 0.49 12.46 17.49
CA THR A 76 1.94 12.33 17.23
C THR A 76 2.48 10.94 17.54
N VAL A 77 1.88 10.22 18.50
CA VAL A 77 2.26 8.84 18.84
C VAL A 77 1.98 7.88 17.67
N ALA A 78 0.79 7.94 17.07
CA ALA A 78 0.48 7.09 15.91
C ALA A 78 1.42 7.39 14.72
N LEU A 79 1.80 8.66 14.53
CA LEU A 79 2.77 9.05 13.51
C LEU A 79 4.16 8.44 13.77
N ILE A 80 4.67 8.56 15.00
CA ILE A 80 5.98 7.99 15.38
C ILE A 80 5.99 6.47 15.19
N VAL A 81 4.92 5.79 15.62
CA VAL A 81 4.77 4.34 15.43
C VAL A 81 4.76 3.97 13.96
N ALA A 82 3.98 4.69 13.13
CA ALA A 82 3.93 4.44 11.68
C ALA A 82 5.31 4.63 11.01
N LEU A 83 6.04 5.69 11.39
CA LEU A 83 7.40 5.95 10.89
C LEU A 83 8.39 4.87 11.34
N ALA A 84 8.31 4.42 12.60
CA ALA A 84 9.16 3.37 13.13
C ALA A 84 8.93 2.03 12.39
N ILE A 85 7.66 1.67 12.15
CA ILE A 85 7.30 0.48 11.36
C ILE A 85 7.86 0.60 9.94
N THR A 86 7.69 1.75 9.30
CA THR A 86 8.18 2.00 7.94
C THR A 86 9.71 1.84 7.86
N ALA A 87 10.45 2.44 8.81
CA ALA A 87 11.90 2.33 8.87
C ALA A 87 12.36 0.88 9.08
N ALA A 88 11.71 0.13 9.97
CA ALA A 88 12.01 -1.27 10.22
C ALA A 88 11.78 -2.13 8.96
N VAL A 89 10.66 -1.94 8.27
CA VAL A 89 10.35 -2.65 7.03
C VAL A 89 11.40 -2.35 5.95
N LEU A 90 11.78 -1.08 5.78
CA LEU A 90 12.81 -0.70 4.81
C LEU A 90 14.17 -1.31 5.15
N TYR A 91 14.60 -1.27 6.40
CA TYR A 91 15.87 -1.85 6.84
C TYR A 91 15.97 -3.35 6.55
N VAL A 92 14.88 -4.08 6.78
CA VAL A 92 14.81 -5.52 6.47
C VAL A 92 14.77 -5.74 4.95
N ALA A 93 13.95 -4.97 4.23
CA ALA A 93 13.77 -5.14 2.79
C ALA A 93 15.04 -4.83 1.98
N THR A 94 15.87 -3.89 2.42
CA THR A 94 17.12 -3.53 1.73
C THR A 94 18.26 -4.49 2.03
N GLY A 95 18.10 -5.41 2.99
CA GLY A 95 19.18 -6.29 3.41
C GLY A 95 20.35 -5.53 4.05
N SER A 96 20.10 -4.36 4.64
CA SER A 96 21.13 -3.51 5.26
C SER A 96 21.90 -4.18 6.41
N PHE A 97 21.44 -5.35 6.85
CA PHE A 97 22.10 -6.21 7.84
C PHE A 97 23.07 -7.23 7.23
N ILE A 98 23.16 -7.34 5.89
CA ILE A 98 24.06 -8.26 5.20
C ILE A 98 25.39 -7.54 4.91
N GLU A 99 26.50 -8.09 5.40
CA GLU A 99 27.84 -7.58 5.12
C GLU A 99 28.18 -7.76 3.63
N PRO A 100 28.78 -6.74 2.96
CA PRO A 100 29.22 -6.90 1.58
C PRO A 100 30.31 -7.98 1.50
N PRO A 101 30.35 -8.80 0.43
CA PRO A 101 31.38 -9.80 0.26
C PRO A 101 32.77 -9.13 0.22
N PRO A 102 33.82 -9.80 0.73
CA PRO A 102 35.17 -9.26 0.69
C PRO A 102 35.58 -8.94 -0.75
N PRO A 103 36.33 -7.83 -0.98
CA PRO A 103 36.73 -7.45 -2.32
C PRO A 103 37.55 -8.56 -2.96
N PRO A 104 37.40 -8.80 -4.29
CA PRO A 104 38.17 -9.81 -4.97
C PRO A 104 39.67 -9.53 -4.82
N PRO A 105 40.51 -10.58 -4.73
CA PRO A 105 41.95 -10.40 -4.63
C PRO A 105 42.45 -9.57 -5.84
N PRO A 106 43.45 -8.68 -5.64
CA PRO A 106 43.98 -7.88 -6.72
C PRO A 106 44.41 -8.79 -7.87
N ALA A 107 44.06 -8.40 -9.11
CA ALA A 107 44.43 -9.17 -10.29
C ALA A 107 45.95 -9.35 -10.31
N ALA A 108 46.40 -10.61 -10.36
CA ALA A 108 47.78 -10.93 -10.65
C ALA A 108 48.03 -10.56 -12.11
N TRP A 109 48.67 -9.41 -12.32
CA TRP A 109 49.33 -9.09 -13.57
C TRP A 109 50.65 -9.86 -13.66
#